data_AF-A0A7X7XQE6-F1
#
_entry.id   AF-A0A7X7XQE6-F1
#
_cell.length_a   1.000
_cell.length_b   1.000
_cell.length_c   1.000
_cell.angle_alpha   90.00
_cell.angle_beta   90.00
_cell.angle_gamma   90.00
#
_symmetry.space_group_name_H-M   'P 1'
#
loop_
_entity.id
_entity.type
_entity.pdbx_description
1 polymer ?
#
loop_
_entity_poly.entity_id
_entity_poly.type
_entity_poly.pdbx_seq_one_letter_code
_entity_poly.pdbx_strand_id
1 'polypeptide(L)'
;MSNEKKRISNVAHHSKKQSGPCVEGRKLIYQGPIKVSDLARLLKLSEAQIIKNLFMKGQMVTINNVLSPETVAELCLDFNFDYDFKEETEDD
;
A
#
# COMPACT_ATOMS: atom_id res chain seq x y z
N MET A 1 48.53 -13.33 2.23
CA MET A 1 48.00 -12.01 1.84
C MET A 1 46.48 -12.10 1.88
N SER A 2 45.88 -11.49 2.90
CA SER A 2 44.45 -11.51 3.20
C SER A 2 43.66 -10.72 2.16
N ASN A 3 42.55 -11.26 1.65
CA ASN A 3 41.62 -10.48 0.82
C ASN A 3 40.22 -10.52 1.44
N GLU A 4 40.02 -9.58 2.36
CA GLU A 4 38.75 -9.30 3.04
C GLU A 4 37.82 -8.56 2.07
N LYS A 5 36.85 -9.28 1.49
CA LYS A 5 35.82 -8.68 0.64
C LYS A 5 34.82 -7.95 1.52
N LYS A 6 35.04 -6.63 1.65
CA LYS A 6 34.15 -5.68 2.30
C LYS A 6 32.72 -5.80 1.76
N ARG A 7 31.79 -5.96 2.69
CA ARG A 7 30.35 -5.74 2.54
C ARG A 7 30.12 -4.43 1.78
N ILE A 8 29.59 -4.51 0.56
CA ILE A 8 28.95 -3.38 -0.09
C ILE A 8 27.46 -3.42 0.26
N SER A 9 27.07 -2.60 1.23
CA SER A 9 25.66 -2.28 1.47
C SER A 9 25.15 -1.51 0.27
N ASN A 10 24.29 -2.12 -0.55
CA ASN A 10 23.61 -1.42 -1.63
C ASN A 10 22.45 -0.59 -1.05
N VAL A 11 22.77 0.56 -0.45
CA VAL A 11 21.81 1.64 -0.23
C VAL A 11 21.78 2.51 -1.49
N ALA A 12 21.16 1.98 -2.55
CA ALA A 12 20.86 2.76 -3.74
C ALA A 12 19.47 3.39 -3.60
N HIS A 13 19.47 4.70 -3.41
CA HIS A 13 18.37 5.60 -3.76
C HIS A 13 17.67 5.14 -5.03
N HIS A 14 16.39 4.78 -4.94
CA HIS A 14 15.48 4.86 -6.09
C HIS A 14 14.43 5.94 -5.81
N SER A 15 14.85 7.20 -5.96
CA SER A 15 13.95 8.32 -6.16
C SER A 15 13.36 8.20 -7.57
N LYS A 16 12.31 7.37 -7.75
CA LYS A 16 11.42 7.47 -8.91
C LYS A 16 10.22 8.28 -8.48
N LYS A 17 10.04 9.45 -9.11
CA LYS A 17 8.75 10.13 -9.25
C LYS A 17 7.82 9.18 -10.04
N GLN A 18 7.26 8.21 -9.33
CA GLN A 18 5.96 7.64 -9.62
C GLN A 18 5.11 8.18 -8.48
N SER A 19 3.95 8.77 -8.78
CA SER A 19 3.01 9.22 -7.75
C SER A 19 2.42 7.99 -7.06
N GLY A 20 3.24 7.31 -6.26
CA GLY A 20 2.85 6.12 -5.53
C GLY A 20 1.81 6.46 -4.48
N PRO A 21 1.11 5.44 -3.95
CA PRO A 21 0.07 5.68 -2.97
C PRO A 21 0.65 6.40 -1.76
N CYS A 22 0.02 7.49 -1.35
CA CYS A 22 0.46 8.34 -0.25
C CYS A 22 -0.71 8.65 0.69
N VAL A 23 -0.39 8.98 1.95
CA VAL A 23 -1.39 9.37 2.93
C VAL A 23 -1.11 10.78 3.39
N GLU A 24 -2.10 11.65 3.20
CA GLU A 24 -2.08 13.03 3.65
C GLU A 24 -3.06 13.18 4.83
N GLY A 25 -2.52 13.12 6.04
CA GLY A 25 -3.32 13.14 7.27
C GLY A 25 -4.18 11.87 7.43
N ARG A 26 -5.49 12.00 7.16
CA ARG A 26 -6.47 10.88 7.16
C ARG A 26 -6.98 10.52 5.78
N LYS A 27 -6.37 11.06 4.72
CA LYS A 27 -6.78 10.82 3.33
C LYS A 27 -5.76 9.94 2.61
N LEU A 28 -6.18 8.77 2.14
CA LEU A 28 -5.39 7.87 1.31
C LEU A 28 -5.54 8.26 -0.16
N ILE A 29 -4.45 8.65 -0.80
CA ILE A 29 -4.40 8.94 -2.23
C ILE A 29 -3.69 7.79 -2.90
N TYR A 30 -4.35 7.11 -3.84
CA TYR A 30 -3.78 5.97 -4.54
C TYR A 30 -4.20 5.94 -6.00
N GLN A 31 -3.34 5.34 -6.83
CA GLN A 31 -3.50 5.24 -8.27
C GLN A 31 -3.25 3.77 -8.63
N GLY A 32 -4.31 3.06 -8.98
CA GLY A 32 -4.26 1.64 -9.33
C GLY A 32 -4.25 0.66 -8.15
N PRO A 33 -3.81 -0.59 -8.39
CA PRO A 33 -3.90 -1.70 -7.43
C PRO A 33 -2.96 -1.53 -6.22
N ILE A 34 -3.44 -1.85 -5.02
CA ILE A 34 -2.66 -1.78 -3.78
C ILE A 34 -2.61 -3.14 -3.08
N LYS A 35 -1.50 -3.47 -2.42
CA LYS A 35 -1.42 -4.69 -1.61
C LYS A 35 -1.89 -4.43 -0.19
N VAL A 36 -2.31 -5.49 0.51
CA VAL A 36 -2.67 -5.44 1.93
C VAL A 36 -1.54 -4.87 2.78
N SER A 37 -0.30 -5.31 2.57
CA SER A 37 0.88 -4.81 3.28
C SER A 37 1.13 -3.33 3.07
N ASP A 38 1.02 -2.85 1.83
CA ASP A 38 1.20 -1.45 1.49
C ASP A 38 0.08 -0.59 2.09
N LEU A 39 -1.17 -1.04 1.98
CA LEU A 39 -2.33 -0.37 2.57
C LEU A 39 -2.20 -0.26 4.10
N ALA A 40 -1.77 -1.33 4.77
CA ALA A 40 -1.53 -1.34 6.22
C ALA A 40 -0.49 -0.30 6.61
N ARG A 41 0.62 -0.24 5.87
CA ARG A 41 1.70 0.72 6.11
C ARG A 41 1.23 2.16 5.92
N LEU A 42 0.42 2.42 4.90
CA LEU A 42 -0.12 3.73 4.58
C LEU A 42 -1.09 4.23 5.64
N LEU A 43 -2.06 3.39 6.01
CA LEU A 43 -3.05 3.71 7.05
C LEU A 43 -2.47 3.66 8.48
N LYS A 44 -1.20 3.25 8.64
CA LYS A 44 -0.54 3.00 9.93
C LYS A 44 -1.30 2.00 10.79
N LEU A 45 -1.91 1.01 10.14
CA LEU A 45 -2.63 -0.11 10.76
C LEU A 45 -1.78 -1.38 10.66
N SER A 46 -2.14 -2.40 11.43
CA SER A 46 -1.52 -3.71 11.25
C SER A 46 -2.21 -4.49 10.13
N GLU A 47 -1.42 -5.23 9.37
CA GLU A 47 -1.90 -6.11 8.30
C GLU A 47 -2.97 -7.07 8.83
N ALA A 48 -2.79 -7.58 10.05
CA ALA A 48 -3.75 -8.44 10.72
C ALA A 48 -5.12 -7.78 10.94
N GLN A 49 -5.19 -6.46 11.24
CA GLN A 49 -6.46 -5.75 11.37
C GLN A 49 -7.17 -5.63 10.02
N ILE A 50 -6.43 -5.33 8.96
CA ILE A 50 -6.97 -5.27 7.60
C ILE A 50 -7.49 -6.64 7.16
N ILE A 51 -6.68 -7.69 7.32
CA ILE A 51 -7.04 -9.07 6.96
C ILE A 51 -8.26 -9.52 7.77
N LYS A 52 -8.33 -9.19 9.07
CA LYS A 52 -9.48 -9.53 9.92
C LYS A 52 -10.75 -8.84 9.45
N ASN A 53 -10.68 -7.56 9.07
CA ASN A 53 -11.84 -6.83 8.58
C ASN A 53 -12.36 -7.42 7.25
N LEU A 54 -11.44 -7.70 6.32
CA LEU A 54 -11.77 -8.38 5.05
C LEU A 54 -12.36 -9.77 5.27
N PHE A 55 -11.81 -10.52 6.24
CA PHE A 55 -12.32 -11.84 6.61
C PHE A 55 -13.75 -11.76 7.16
N MET A 56 -14.06 -10.76 7.99
CA MET A 56 -15.43 -10.52 8.49
C MET A 56 -16.41 -10.19 7.36
N LYS A 57 -15.93 -9.61 6.26
CA LYS A 57 -16.69 -9.37 5.03
C LYS A 57 -16.77 -10.59 4.10
N GLY A 58 -16.20 -11.73 4.50
CA GLY A 58 -16.18 -12.96 3.71
C GLY A 58 -15.06 -13.03 2.66
N GLN A 59 -14.12 -12.09 2.67
CA GLN A 59 -12.97 -12.09 1.75
C GLN A 59 -11.73 -12.67 2.44
N MET A 60 -11.30 -13.84 1.99
CA MET A 60 -10.03 -14.43 2.41
C MET A 60 -8.89 -13.88 1.58
N VAL A 61 -8.02 -13.09 2.20
CA VAL A 61 -6.84 -12.50 1.56
C VAL A 61 -5.57 -12.81 2.35
N THR A 62 -4.42 -12.69 1.69
CA THR A 62 -3.10 -12.80 2.32
C THR A 62 -2.39 -11.45 2.35
N ILE A 63 -1.28 -11.34 3.08
CA ILE A 63 -0.49 -10.09 3.21
C ILE A 63 -0.06 -9.52 1.84
N ASN A 64 0.20 -10.40 0.87
CA ASN A 64 0.66 -10.03 -0.46
C ASN A 64 -0.48 -9.97 -1.51
N ASN A 65 -1.73 -10.20 -1.10
CA ASN A 65 -2.85 -10.04 -2.01
C ASN A 65 -2.96 -8.58 -2.43
N VAL A 66 -3.18 -8.40 -3.73
CA VAL A 66 -3.60 -7.13 -4.31
C VAL A 66 -5.10 -6.98 -4.06
N LEU A 67 -5.49 -5.82 -3.54
CA LEU A 67 -6.87 -5.43 -3.30
C LEU A 67 -7.36 -4.59 -4.47
N SER A 68 -8.62 -4.82 -4.85
CA SER A 68 -9.34 -3.98 -5.80
C SER A 68 -9.59 -2.59 -5.20
N PRO A 69 -9.67 -1.53 -6.01
CA PRO A 69 -9.92 -0.18 -5.54
C PRO A 69 -11.22 -0.08 -4.71
N GLU A 70 -12.25 -0.85 -5.05
CA GLU A 70 -13.50 -0.94 -4.28
C GLU A 70 -13.26 -1.46 -2.85
N THR A 71 -12.51 -2.54 -2.71
CA THR A 71 -12.17 -3.14 -1.41
C THR A 71 -11.32 -2.19 -0.56
N VAL A 72 -10.41 -1.45 -1.19
CA VAL A 72 -9.59 -0.43 -0.53
C VAL A 72 -10.45 0.73 -0.02
N ALA A 73 -11.37 1.22 -0.85
CA ALA A 73 -12.29 2.29 -0.50
C ALA A 73 -13.16 1.88 0.71
N GLU A 74 -13.72 0.68 0.67
CA GLU A 74 -14.49 0.14 1.80
C GLU A 74 -13.67 0.06 3.10
N LEU A 75 -12.43 -0.44 3.03
CA LEU A 75 -11.55 -0.50 4.19
C LEU A 75 -11.25 0.89 4.74
N CYS A 76 -10.98 1.87 3.87
CA CYS A 76 -10.75 3.24 4.32
C CYS A 76 -11.96 3.76 5.08
N LEU A 77 -13.18 3.55 4.57
CA LEU A 77 -14.42 3.95 5.24
C LEU A 77 -14.63 3.24 6.58
N ASP A 78 -14.39 1.92 6.67
CA ASP A 78 -14.49 1.16 7.93
C ASP A 78 -13.55 1.70 9.02
N PHE A 79 -12.34 2.11 8.63
CA PHE A 79 -11.36 2.68 9.56
C PHE A 79 -11.48 4.20 9.72
N ASN A 80 -12.53 4.82 9.17
CA ASN A 80 -12.81 6.26 9.25
C ASN A 80 -11.67 7.12 8.62
N PHE A 81 -11.13 6.66 7.50
CA PHE A 81 -10.20 7.35 6.61
C PHE A 81 -10.90 7.80 5.33
N ASP A 82 -10.52 8.98 4.83
CA ASP A 82 -10.87 9.44 3.50
C ASP A 82 -10.02 8.72 2.45
N TYR A 83 -10.54 8.61 1.22
CA TYR A 83 -9.81 8.05 0.11
C TYR A 83 -9.97 8.88 -1.16
N ASP A 84 -8.96 8.85 -2.02
CA ASP A 84 -8.91 9.56 -3.30
C ASP A 84 -8.26 8.64 -4.31
N PHE A 85 -9.09 8.04 -5.15
CA PHE A 85 -8.63 7.23 -6.24
C PHE A 85 -8.38 8.12 -7.45
N LYS A 86 -7.12 8.19 -7.87
CA LYS A 86 -6.76 8.85 -9.12
C LYS A 86 -6.81 7.83 -10.24
N GLU A 87 -7.84 7.93 -11.05
CA GLU A 87 -7.90 7.21 -12.32
C GLU A 87 -6.84 7.83 -13.24
N GLU A 88 -6.00 7.01 -13.87
CA GLU A 88 -5.17 7.50 -14.98
C GLU A 88 -6.13 7.82 -16.12
N THR A 89 -6.62 9.06 -16.16
CA THR A 89 -7.17 9.60 -17.40
C THR A 89 -6.00 9.70 -18.37
N GLU A 90 -5.93 8.77 -19.30
CA GLU A 90 -5.22 8.96 -20.57
C GLU A 90 -5.87 10.17 -21.26
N ASP A 91 -5.33 11.36 -21.02
CA ASP A 91 -5.59 12.54 -21.85
C ASP A 91 -5.00 12.26 -23.25
N ASP A 92 -5.85 11.88 -24.20
CA ASP A 92 -5.57 11.83 -25.66
C ASP A 92 -5.81 13.19 -26.32
#